data_AF-A0A3Q1GL79-F1
#
_entry.id   AF-A0A3Q1GL79-F1
#
_cell.length_a   1.000
_cell.length_b   1.000
_cell.length_c   1.000
_cell.angle_alpha   90.00
_cell.angle_beta   90.00
_cell.angle_gamma   90.00
#
_symmetry.space_group_name_H-M   'P 1'
#
loop_
_entity.id
_entity.type
_entity.pdbx_description
1 polymer ?
#
loop_
_entity_poly.entity_id
_entity_poly.type
_entity_poly.pdbx_seq_one_letter_code
_entity_poly.pdbx_strand_id
1 'polypeptide(L)'
;MISECIDFTLLESLNQSELASRLTLNCQNSYVEPHKIKDVAVTIIDVFDQSALSLEAKEEMYKLYPNARRAHLKTGGNFPYLCRSAEVNLYVQIHLRQFHGTRYAAISPAMVSTEELQVQDNHLRSNQDSEGNQGDGI
;
A
#
# COMPACT_ATOMS: atom_id res chain seq x y z
N MET A 1 -0.72 -14.05 10.94
CA MET A 1 0.56 -14.66 10.53
C MET A 1 1.14 -13.91 9.32
N ILE A 2 1.37 -12.59 9.46
CA ILE A 2 1.86 -11.69 8.39
C ILE A 2 2.96 -10.72 8.90
N SER A 3 3.38 -10.87 10.16
CA SER A 3 4.33 -9.94 10.82
C SER A 3 5.79 -10.38 10.73
N GLU A 4 6.07 -11.62 10.31
CA GLU A 4 7.40 -12.25 10.40
C GLU A 4 7.93 -12.67 9.02
N CYS A 5 7.54 -11.98 7.95
CA CYS A 5 7.98 -12.34 6.60
C CYS A 5 8.72 -11.17 5.97
N ILE A 6 10.02 -11.41 5.77
CA ILE A 6 10.95 -10.70 4.88
C ILE A 6 11.84 -9.66 5.57
N ASP A 7 12.69 -10.17 6.47
CA ASP A 7 14.00 -9.60 6.76
C ASP A 7 14.93 -9.69 5.53
N PHE A 8 15.82 -8.71 5.40
CA PHE A 8 16.63 -8.47 4.21
C PHE A 8 17.77 -9.50 3.98
N THR A 9 18.08 -10.31 4.97
CA THR A 9 18.91 -11.53 4.84
C THR A 9 18.20 -12.65 4.06
N LEU A 10 16.88 -12.54 3.83
CA LEU A 10 16.07 -13.55 3.18
C LEU A 10 16.22 -13.57 1.64
N LEU A 11 16.90 -12.61 0.99
CA LEU A 11 17.13 -12.70 -0.46
C LEU A 11 18.08 -13.84 -0.85
N GLU A 12 19.03 -14.20 0.01
CA GLU A 12 19.88 -15.39 -0.18
C GLU A 12 19.22 -16.69 0.29
N SER A 13 18.10 -16.62 1.03
CA SER A 13 17.40 -17.78 1.56
C SER A 13 16.01 -18.03 0.97
N LEU A 14 15.56 -17.23 0.00
CA LEU A 14 14.31 -17.50 -0.73
C LEU A 14 14.45 -18.85 -1.42
N ASN A 15 13.54 -19.77 -1.12
CA ASN A 15 13.48 -21.05 -1.82
C ASN A 15 13.25 -20.76 -3.32
N GLN A 16 13.84 -21.58 -4.21
CA GLN A 16 13.63 -21.53 -5.66
C GLN A 16 12.14 -21.38 -6.02
N SER A 17 11.24 -22.02 -5.27
CA SER A 17 9.79 -21.91 -5.45
C SER A 17 9.24 -20.50 -5.21
N GLU A 18 9.71 -19.79 -4.19
CA GLU A 18 9.25 -18.44 -3.84
C GLU A 18 9.77 -17.41 -4.84
N LEU A 19 11.04 -17.55 -5.24
CA LEU A 19 11.63 -16.72 -6.29
C LEU A 19 10.93 -16.95 -7.63
N ALA A 20 10.68 -18.21 -8.02
CA ALA A 20 9.97 -18.55 -9.25
C ALA A 20 8.53 -18.05 -9.25
N SER A 21 7.82 -18.14 -8.12
CA SER A 21 6.46 -17.60 -7.98
C SER A 21 6.45 -16.08 -8.16
N ARG A 22 7.40 -15.37 -7.54
CA ARG A 22 7.52 -13.91 -7.64
C ARG A 22 7.92 -13.45 -9.05
N LEU A 23 8.77 -14.19 -9.75
CA LEU A 23 9.10 -13.93 -11.16
C LEU A 23 7.90 -14.18 -12.07
N THR A 24 7.17 -15.26 -11.83
CA THR A 24 5.97 -15.62 -12.60
C THR A 24 4.90 -14.53 -12.47
N LEU A 25 4.69 -13.97 -11.28
CA LEU A 25 3.78 -12.85 -11.04
C LEU A 25 4.11 -11.60 -11.85
N ASN A 26 5.39 -11.32 -12.12
CA ASN A 26 5.79 -10.21 -12.99
C ASN A 26 5.62 -10.51 -14.49
N CYS A 27 5.61 -11.79 -14.87
CA CYS A 27 5.42 -12.22 -16.25
C CYS A 27 3.94 -12.43 -16.62
N GLN A 28 3.02 -12.37 -15.65
CA GLN A 28 1.59 -12.45 -15.91
C GLN A 28 1.05 -11.09 -16.34
N ASN A 29 0.81 -10.93 -17.64
CA ASN A 29 0.08 -9.79 -18.17
C ASN A 29 -1.33 -9.78 -17.59
N SER A 30 -1.56 -8.89 -16.62
CA SER A 30 -2.86 -8.67 -16.00
C SER A 30 -3.33 -7.29 -16.39
N TYR A 31 -4.46 -7.23 -17.10
CA TYR A 31 -5.09 -5.97 -17.46
C TYR A 31 -6.22 -5.67 -16.48
N VAL A 32 -6.16 -4.49 -15.87
CA VAL A 32 -7.24 -3.98 -15.01
C VAL A 32 -7.93 -2.86 -15.78
N GLU A 33 -9.25 -2.98 -15.96
CA GLU A 33 -10.07 -1.92 -16.50
C GLU A 33 -10.29 -0.84 -15.42
N PRO A 34 -9.75 0.37 -15.57
CA PRO A 34 -9.81 1.41 -14.52
C PRO A 34 -11.26 1.77 -14.13
N HIS A 35 -12.19 1.63 -15.09
CA HIS A 35 -13.63 1.86 -14.92
C HIS A 35 -14.28 0.95 -13.87
N LYS A 36 -13.77 -0.27 -13.69
CA LYS A 36 -14.32 -1.27 -12.76
C LYS A 36 -13.84 -1.09 -11.33
N ILE A 37 -12.81 -0.28 -11.11
CA ILE A 37 -12.19 -0.07 -9.80
C ILE A 37 -12.23 1.38 -9.32
N LYS A 38 -13.12 2.19 -9.90
CA LYS A 38 -13.31 3.61 -9.54
C LYS A 38 -13.64 3.80 -8.05
N ASP A 39 -14.40 2.87 -7.46
CA ASP A 39 -14.83 2.93 -6.06
C ASP A 39 -13.97 2.03 -5.14
N VAL A 40 -12.84 1.53 -5.64
CA VAL A 40 -11.90 0.73 -4.87
C VAL A 40 -10.76 1.62 -4.41
N ALA A 41 -10.36 1.49 -3.13
CA ALA A 41 -9.16 2.19 -2.68
C ALA A 41 -7.93 1.63 -3.40
N VAL A 42 -7.13 2.51 -4.01
CA VAL A 42 -5.91 2.13 -4.73
C VAL A 42 -4.70 2.75 -4.03
N THR A 43 -3.61 2.00 -3.95
CA THR A 43 -2.30 2.52 -3.52
C THR A 43 -1.26 2.12 -4.54
N ILE A 44 -0.60 3.13 -5.12
CA ILE A 44 0.48 2.95 -6.07
C ILE A 44 1.79 3.08 -5.29
N ILE A 45 2.59 2.02 -5.30
CA ILE A 45 3.94 2.03 -4.74
C ILE A 45 4.91 2.18 -5.92
N ASP A 46 5.57 3.34 -6.01
CA ASP A 46 6.50 3.67 -7.08
C ASP A 46 7.92 3.88 -6.55
N VAL A 47 8.92 3.63 -7.39
CA VAL A 47 10.33 3.81 -7.07
C VAL A 47 10.90 4.94 -7.93
N PHE A 48 11.70 5.82 -7.32
CA PHE A 48 12.30 6.98 -8.00
C PHE A 48 13.60 6.69 -8.76
N ASP A 49 14.17 5.49 -8.66
CA ASP A 49 15.39 5.12 -9.39
C ASP A 49 15.09 4.73 -10.85
N GLN A 50 16.14 4.35 -11.60
CA GLN A 50 15.97 3.81 -12.95
C GLN A 50 15.21 2.48 -12.88
N SER A 51 13.91 2.55 -13.11
CA SER A 51 13.04 1.40 -13.34
C SER A 51 12.88 1.10 -14.84
N ALA A 52 12.49 -0.11 -15.19
CA ALA A 52 12.17 -0.53 -16.55
C ALA A 52 10.91 0.14 -17.12
N LEU A 53 10.05 0.71 -16.26
CA LEU A 53 8.89 1.49 -16.69
C LEU A 53 9.32 2.90 -17.10
N SER A 54 8.89 3.32 -18.30
CA SER A 54 9.10 4.68 -18.78
C SER A 54 8.31 5.70 -17.94
N LEU A 55 8.79 6.94 -17.93
CA LEU A 55 8.10 8.03 -17.24
C LEU A 55 6.68 8.25 -17.79
N GLU A 56 6.51 8.14 -19.10
CA GLU A 56 5.20 8.28 -19.77
C GLU A 56 4.19 7.24 -19.26
N ALA A 57 4.62 5.99 -19.12
CA ALA A 57 3.76 4.93 -18.59
C ALA A 57 3.37 5.20 -17.12
N LYS A 58 4.29 5.74 -16.32
CA LYS A 58 3.98 6.15 -14.94
C LYS A 58 2.98 7.31 -14.90
N GLU A 59 3.14 8.31 -15.76
CA GLU A 59 2.21 9.44 -15.84
C GLU A 59 0.80 9.01 -16.26
N GLU A 60 0.68 8.13 -17.26
CA GLU A 60 -0.62 7.58 -17.67
C GLU A 60 -1.27 6.78 -16.53
N MET A 61 -0.50 5.98 -15.79
CA MET A 61 -1.00 5.28 -14.61
C MET A 61 -1.55 6.26 -13.56
N TYR A 62 -0.86 7.38 -13.31
CA TYR A 62 -1.34 8.40 -12.38
C TYR A 62 -2.62 9.10 -12.86
N LYS A 63 -2.79 9.29 -14.18
CA LYS A 63 -4.03 9.84 -14.76
C LYS A 63 -5.21 8.88 -14.63
N LEU A 64 -4.96 7.58 -14.78
CA LEU A 64 -5.99 6.54 -14.65
C LEU A 64 -6.49 6.36 -13.22
N TYR A 65 -5.63 6.64 -12.23
CA TYR A 65 -5.94 6.50 -10.81
C TYR A 65 -5.71 7.81 -10.03
N PRO A 66 -6.49 8.86 -10.30
CA PRO A 66 -6.26 10.19 -9.72
C PRO A 66 -6.42 10.21 -8.19
N ASN A 67 -7.25 9.33 -7.65
CA ASN A 67 -7.53 9.23 -6.21
C ASN A 67 -6.64 8.20 -5.50
N ALA A 68 -5.69 7.57 -6.20
CA ALA A 68 -4.82 6.59 -5.58
C ALA A 68 -3.86 7.25 -4.58
N ARG A 69 -3.65 6.60 -3.44
CA ARG A 69 -2.55 6.97 -2.54
C ARG A 69 -1.22 6.65 -3.22
N ARG A 70 -0.27 7.56 -3.12
CA ARG A 70 1.05 7.39 -3.72
C ARG A 70 2.09 7.17 -2.63
N ALA A 71 2.71 6.01 -2.66
CA ALA A 71 3.81 5.63 -1.79
C ALA A 71 5.09 5.60 -2.64
N HIS A 72 6.08 6.42 -2.28
CA HIS A 72 7.30 6.50 -3.07
C HIS A 72 8.49 5.94 -2.30
N LEU A 73 9.22 5.06 -2.94
CA LEU A 73 10.46 4.48 -2.46
C LEU A 73 11.63 5.20 -3.12
N LYS A 74 12.67 5.52 -2.33
CA LYS A 74 13.85 6.22 -2.85
C LYS A 74 14.64 5.37 -3.85
N THR A 75 14.71 4.07 -3.61
CA THR A 75 15.43 3.07 -4.41
C THR A 75 14.70 1.74 -4.31
N GLY A 76 14.89 0.84 -5.27
CA GLY A 76 14.16 -0.43 -5.32
C GLY A 76 14.17 -1.14 -6.67
N GLY A 77 14.60 -0.45 -7.73
CA GLY A 77 14.60 -0.97 -9.10
C GLY A 77 13.24 -1.54 -9.50
N ASN A 78 13.26 -2.62 -10.27
CA ASN A 78 12.06 -3.27 -10.80
C ASN A 78 11.32 -4.15 -9.77
N PHE A 79 11.97 -4.48 -8.66
CA PHE A 79 11.43 -5.43 -7.69
C PHE A 79 11.52 -4.87 -6.26
N PRO A 80 10.86 -3.74 -5.97
CA PRO A 80 10.94 -3.09 -4.65
C PRO A 80 10.47 -3.99 -3.52
N TYR A 81 9.57 -4.94 -3.77
CA TYR A 81 9.11 -5.92 -2.77
C TYR A 81 10.20 -6.95 -2.39
N LEU A 82 11.25 -7.11 -3.19
CA LEU A 82 12.42 -7.93 -2.88
C LEU A 82 13.47 -7.14 -2.10
N CYS A 83 13.85 -5.98 -2.62
CA CYS A 83 14.99 -5.20 -2.13
C CYS A 83 14.59 -4.02 -1.23
N ARG A 84 13.30 -3.81 -0.94
CA ARG A 84 12.79 -2.85 0.05
C ARG A 84 11.53 -3.43 0.71
N SER A 85 11.57 -4.72 1.03
CA SER A 85 10.45 -5.47 1.59
C SER A 85 9.83 -4.79 2.81
N ALA A 86 10.63 -4.26 3.73
CA ALA A 86 10.13 -3.59 4.93
C ALA A 86 9.28 -2.34 4.60
N GLU A 87 9.75 -1.50 3.66
CA GLU A 87 9.01 -0.30 3.24
C GLU A 87 7.76 -0.66 2.45
N VAL A 88 7.85 -1.64 1.54
CA VAL A 88 6.69 -2.15 0.79
C VAL A 88 5.65 -2.73 1.74
N ASN A 89 6.06 -3.57 2.70
CA ASN A 89 5.19 -4.18 3.69
C ASN A 89 4.49 -3.11 4.54
N LEU A 90 5.20 -2.06 4.95
CA LEU A 90 4.61 -0.95 5.67
C LEU A 90 3.50 -0.27 4.86
N TYR A 91 3.72 0.02 3.58
CA TYR A 91 2.70 0.62 2.73
C TYR A 91 1.49 -0.30 2.51
N VAL A 92 1.72 -1.61 2.39
CA VAL A 92 0.62 -2.59 2.33
C VAL A 92 -0.17 -2.59 3.64
N GLN A 93 0.49 -2.59 4.80
CA GLN A 93 -0.19 -2.52 6.09
C GLN A 93 -1.01 -1.23 6.23
N ILE A 94 -0.45 -0.08 5.86
CA ILE A 94 -1.16 1.21 5.88
C ILE A 94 -2.39 1.17 4.96
N HIS A 95 -2.26 0.57 3.77
CA HIS A 95 -3.38 0.38 2.87
C HIS A 95 -4.48 -0.49 3.49
N LEU A 96 -4.11 -1.59 4.13
CA LEU A 96 -5.07 -2.53 4.72
C LEU A 96 -5.76 -1.97 5.98
N ARG A 97 -5.07 -1.13 6.76
CA ARG A 97 -5.60 -0.53 7.99
C ARG A 97 -6.90 0.24 7.77
N GLN A 98 -7.10 0.85 6.60
CA GLN A 98 -8.33 1.59 6.32
C GLN A 98 -9.58 0.70 6.26
N PHE A 99 -9.41 -0.62 6.12
CA PHE A 99 -10.50 -1.59 6.09
C PHE A 99 -10.75 -2.26 7.45
N HIS A 100 -9.96 -1.94 8.48
CA HIS A 100 -10.17 -2.49 9.81
C HIS A 100 -11.58 -2.16 10.32
N GLY A 101 -12.22 -3.12 10.99
CA GLY A 101 -13.60 -2.98 11.46
C GLY A 101 -14.67 -3.04 10.36
N THR A 102 -14.30 -3.17 9.08
CA THR A 102 -15.24 -3.35 7.97
C THR A 102 -15.34 -4.82 7.56
N ARG A 103 -16.35 -5.14 6.72
CA ARG A 103 -16.48 -6.47 6.08
C ARG A 103 -15.32 -6.85 5.15
N TYR A 104 -14.41 -5.92 4.84
CA TYR A 104 -13.25 -6.13 3.99
C TYR A 104 -11.93 -6.20 4.79
N ALA A 105 -12.01 -6.26 6.12
CA ALA A 105 -10.83 -6.35 6.97
C ALA A 105 -9.98 -7.59 6.61
N ALA A 106 -8.68 -7.39 6.42
CA ALA A 106 -7.73 -8.46 6.16
C ALA A 106 -7.37 -9.29 7.42
N ILE A 107 -7.81 -8.83 8.59
CA ILE A 107 -7.59 -9.48 9.88
C ILE A 107 -8.93 -9.88 10.50
N SER A 108 -8.96 -11.05 11.14
CA SER A 108 -10.12 -11.50 11.90
C SER A 108 -10.34 -10.54 13.09
N PRO A 109 -11.60 -10.17 13.43
CA PRO A 109 -11.90 -9.35 14.60
C PRO A 109 -11.31 -9.90 15.91
N ALA A 110 -11.12 -11.22 15.99
CA ALA A 110 -10.54 -11.89 17.15
C ALA A 110 -9.01 -11.69 17.30
N MET A 111 -8.33 -11.17 16.28
CA MET A 111 -6.87 -10.96 16.28
C MET A 111 -6.46 -9.49 16.41
N VAL A 112 -7.42 -8.56 16.53
CA VAL A 112 -7.12 -7.14 16.73
C VAL A 112 -6.69 -6.91 18.18
N SER A 113 -5.46 -6.45 18.39
CA SER A 113 -4.99 -6.11 19.73
C SER A 113 -5.70 -4.84 20.25
N THR A 114 -5.89 -4.75 21.57
CA THR A 114 -6.58 -3.61 22.21
C THR A 114 -5.86 -2.27 21.96
N GLU A 115 -4.56 -2.33 21.67
CA GLU A 115 -3.69 -1.18 21.38
C GLU A 115 -3.94 -0.60 19.97
N GLU A 116 -4.23 -1.46 18.98
CA GLU A 116 -4.54 -1.03 17.61
C GLU A 116 -5.91 -0.34 17.50
N LEU A 117 -6.86 -0.67 18.40
CA LEU A 117 -8.16 0.01 18.51
C LEU A 117 -8.03 1.44 19.04
N GLN A 118 -7.02 1.74 19.87
CA GLN A 118 -6.84 3.06 20.51
C GLN A 118 -6.19 4.10 19.58
N VAL A 119 -5.32 3.66 18.66
CA VAL A 119 -4.76 4.53 17.62
C VAL A 119 -5.86 5.04 16.67
N GLN A 120 -6.92 4.25 16.48
CA GLN A 120 -8.07 4.59 15.64
C GLN A 120 -8.93 5.73 16.23
N ASP A 121 -9.22 5.70 17.54
CA ASP A 121 -10.00 6.76 18.22
C ASP A 121 -9.29 8.12 18.13
N ASN A 122 -7.98 8.14 18.33
CA ASN A 122 -7.20 9.37 18.29
C ASN A 122 -7.15 10.01 16.89
N HIS A 123 -7.11 9.22 15.80
CA HIS A 123 -7.04 9.77 14.44
C HIS A 123 -8.40 10.27 13.93
N LEU A 124 -9.50 9.63 14.33
CA LEU A 124 -10.86 10.09 14.04
C LEU A 124 -11.19 11.42 14.76
N ARG A 125 -10.71 11.58 16.00
CA ARG A 125 -10.93 12.80 16.80
C ARG A 125 -10.13 13.99 16.28
N SER A 126 -8.90 13.78 15.82
CA SER A 126 -8.07 14.86 15.23
C SER A 126 -8.66 15.49 13.96
N ASN A 127 -9.55 14.79 13.25
CA ASN A 127 -10.20 15.33 12.05
C ASN A 127 -11.50 16.10 12.34
N GLN A 128 -12.08 16.00 13.54
CA GLN A 128 -13.28 16.76 13.93
C GLN A 128 -12.96 18.17 14.44
N ASP A 129 -11.72 18.41 14.89
CA ASP A 129 -11.31 19.71 15.45
C ASP A 129 -10.94 20.76 14.37
N SER A 130 -10.96 20.42 13.08
CA SER A 130 -10.57 21.34 11.99
C SER A 130 -11.73 21.96 11.20
N GLU A 131 -12.98 21.55 11.42
CA GLU A 131 -14.16 22.11 10.68
C GLU A 131 -14.96 23.15 11.50
N GLY A 132 -14.43 23.62 12.63
CA GLY A 132 -15.20 24.40 13.61
C GLY A 132 -14.92 25.91 13.73
N ASN A 133 -14.17 26.57 12.82
CA ASN A 133 -13.94 28.01 12.98
C ASN A 133 -13.80 28.79 11.66
N GLN A 134 -14.93 29.04 11.00
CA GLN A 134 -15.05 30.24 10.17
C GLN A 134 -16.51 30.72 10.12
N GLY A 135 -16.86 31.58 11.06
CA GLY A 135 -18.12 32.31 11.11
C GLY A 135 -18.08 33.39 12.19
N ASP A 136 -18.36 34.62 11.76
CA ASP A 136 -18.63 35.83 12.53
C ASP A 136 -17.46 36.71 12.99
N GLY A 137 -17.18 37.71 12.16
CA GLY A 137 -16.58 38.99 12.54
C GLY A 137 -17.24 40.10 11.73
N ILE A 138 -18.03 40.92 12.43
CA ILE A 138 -18.90 42.02 11.98
C ILE A 138 -18.14 43.08 11.17
#